data_AF-A0A1G9SAC9-F1
#
_entry.id   AF-A0A1G9SAC9-F1
#
_cell.length_a   1.000
_cell.length_b   1.000
_cell.length_c   1.000
_cell.angle_alpha   90.00
_cell.angle_beta   90.00
_cell.angle_gamma   90.00
#
_symmetry.space_group_name_H-M   'P 1'
#
loop_
_entity.id
_entity.type
_entity.pdbx_description
1 polymer ?
#
loop_
_entity_poly.entity_id
_entity_poly.type
_entity_poly.pdbx_seq_one_letter_code
_entity_poly.pdbx_strand_id
1 'polypeptide(L)'
;MSDALAPDRQVANRVTWAALAMFLLAFIVLEVINHGGMALVSALLSLIAPDLTMLIGARSAGNGKLSPKAVPYYNVVHRPWIPLAVLVVYSVGGLGDWVPVFTAGLGWLAHVALDRAFGYGLRERDGSRRV
;
A
#
# COMPACT_ATOMS: atom_id res chain seq x y z
N MET A 1 8.72 12.84 24.16
CA MET A 1 9.67 11.82 24.64
C MET A 1 9.14 10.50 24.12
N SER A 2 9.47 10.19 22.87
CA SER A 2 8.89 9.05 22.13
C SER A 2 9.71 7.83 22.51
N ASP A 3 9.07 6.85 23.13
CA ASP A 3 9.65 5.54 23.38
C ASP A 3 10.20 4.99 22.06
N ALA A 4 11.52 4.80 21.98
CA ALA A 4 12.11 3.95 20.97
C ALA A 4 11.50 2.56 21.20
N LEU A 5 10.53 2.19 20.37
CA LEU A 5 9.89 0.87 20.46
C LEU A 5 11.00 -0.17 20.47
N ALA A 6 11.00 -1.04 21.48
CA ALA A 6 11.99 -2.09 21.62
C ALA A 6 12.10 -2.88 20.29
N PRO A 7 13.31 -3.31 19.91
CA PRO A 7 13.59 -3.84 18.58
C PRO A 7 12.72 -5.07 18.23
N ASP A 8 12.30 -5.84 19.23
CA ASP A 8 11.36 -6.95 19.14
C ASP A 8 9.99 -6.53 18.57
N ARG A 9 9.42 -5.42 19.03
CA ARG A 9 8.12 -4.91 18.56
C ARG A 9 8.19 -4.47 17.10
N GLN A 10 9.31 -3.88 16.67
CA GLN A 10 9.48 -3.48 15.27
C GLN A 10 9.60 -4.69 14.35
N VAL A 11 10.34 -5.71 14.76
CA VAL A 11 10.45 -6.97 14.02
C VAL A 11 9.09 -7.67 13.92
N ALA A 12 8.37 -7.80 15.05
CA ALA A 12 7.04 -8.40 15.07
C ALA A 12 6.08 -7.68 14.11
N ASN A 13 6.06 -6.35 14.12
CA ASN A 13 5.24 -5.57 13.20
C ASN A 13 5.60 -5.85 11.72
N ARG A 14 6.90 -5.88 11.38
CA ARG A 14 7.34 -6.18 10.00
C ARG A 14 6.92 -7.59 9.56
N VAL A 15 7.01 -8.56 10.46
CA VAL A 15 6.56 -9.95 10.20
C VAL A 15 5.05 -10.00 9.97
N THR A 16 4.26 -9.29 10.76
CA THR A 16 2.80 -9.20 10.55
C THR A 16 2.47 -8.61 9.19
N TRP A 17 3.14 -7.52 8.80
CA TRP A 17 2.96 -6.92 7.48
C TRP A 17 3.41 -7.84 6.34
N ALA A 18 4.51 -8.59 6.52
CA ALA A 18 4.97 -9.58 5.56
C ALA A 18 3.97 -10.72 5.37
N ALA A 19 3.41 -11.24 6.47
CA ALA A 19 2.38 -12.27 6.43
C ALA A 19 1.12 -11.78 5.71
N LEU A 20 0.69 -10.54 5.99
CA LEU A 20 -0.43 -9.91 5.28
C LEU A 20 -0.14 -9.74 3.79
N ALA A 21 1.05 -9.25 3.43
CA ALA A 21 1.45 -9.11 2.02
C ALA A 21 1.42 -10.45 1.28
N MET A 22 1.96 -11.51 1.88
CA MET A 22 1.93 -12.86 1.30
C MET A 22 0.51 -13.37 1.11
N PHE A 23 -0.37 -13.18 2.11
CA PHE A 23 -1.78 -13.53 1.99
C PHE A 23 -2.46 -12.77 0.84
N LEU A 24 -2.27 -11.45 0.75
CA LEU A 24 -2.87 -10.63 -0.30
C LEU A 24 -2.37 -11.01 -1.69
N LEU A 25 -1.07 -11.29 -1.85
CA LEU A 25 -0.48 -11.73 -3.12
C LEU A 25 -1.03 -13.09 -3.55
N ALA A 26 -1.13 -14.05 -2.63
CA ALA A 26 -1.76 -15.34 -2.91
C ALA A 26 -3.23 -15.16 -3.31
N PHE A 27 -3.94 -14.23 -2.66
CA PHE A 27 -5.34 -13.97 -2.99
C PHE A 27 -5.50 -13.29 -4.35
N ILE A 28 -4.61 -12.36 -4.72
CA ILE A 28 -4.56 -11.79 -6.07
C ILE A 28 -4.37 -12.90 -7.12
N VAL A 29 -3.46 -13.86 -6.88
CA VAL A 29 -3.25 -14.99 -7.80
C VAL A 29 -4.53 -15.80 -7.97
N LEU A 30 -5.24 -16.09 -6.88
CA LEU A 30 -6.53 -16.80 -6.93
C LEU A 30 -7.57 -16.02 -7.76
N GLU A 31 -7.72 -14.72 -7.51
CA GLU A 31 -8.66 -13.87 -8.25
C GLU A 31 -8.32 -13.79 -9.74
N VAL A 32 -7.02 -13.72 -10.08
CA VAL A 32 -6.56 -13.74 -11.47
C VAL A 32 -6.86 -15.07 -12.16
N ILE A 33 -6.70 -16.19 -11.46
CA ILE A 33 -7.06 -17.52 -12.00
C ILE A 33 -8.57 -17.61 -12.27
N ASN A 34 -9.40 -17.07 -11.36
CA ASN A 34 -10.85 -17.17 -11.46
C ASN A 34 -11.47 -16.17 -12.46
N HIS A 35 -10.85 -15.00 -12.65
CA HIS A 35 -11.47 -13.87 -13.35
C HIS A 35 -10.63 -13.29 -14.51
N GLY A 36 -9.41 -13.80 -14.71
CA GLY A 36 -8.61 -13.55 -15.91
C GLY A 36 -7.87 -12.21 -15.97
N GLY A 37 -7.57 -11.76 -17.20
CA GLY A 37 -6.61 -10.69 -17.44
C GLY A 37 -6.96 -9.33 -16.84
N MET A 38 -8.24 -8.97 -16.74
CA MET A 38 -8.65 -7.69 -16.14
C MET A 38 -8.38 -7.65 -14.64
N ALA A 39 -8.55 -8.77 -13.95
CA ALA A 39 -8.19 -8.89 -12.54
C ALA A 39 -6.68 -8.64 -12.35
N LEU A 40 -5.85 -9.19 -13.25
CA LEU A 40 -4.39 -9.03 -13.23
C LEU A 40 -3.98 -7.58 -13.49
N VAL A 41 -4.50 -6.98 -14.56
CA VAL A 41 -4.18 -5.59 -14.93
C VAL A 41 -4.54 -4.65 -13.79
N SER A 42 -5.74 -4.77 -13.22
CA SER A 42 -6.16 -3.92 -12.09
C SER A 42 -5.30 -4.08 -10.85
N ALA A 43 -4.93 -5.32 -10.51
CA ALA A 43 -4.03 -5.60 -9.39
C ALA A 43 -2.66 -4.97 -9.62
N LEU A 44 -2.05 -5.17 -10.79
CA LEU A 44 -0.72 -4.65 -11.10
C LEU A 44 -0.70 -3.11 -11.17
N LEU A 45 -1.70 -2.49 -11.80
CA LEU A 45 -1.82 -1.04 -11.84
C LEU A 45 -1.93 -0.46 -10.44
N SER A 46 -2.76 -1.07 -9.58
CA SER A 46 -2.98 -0.58 -8.22
C SER A 46 -1.84 -0.92 -7.26
N LEU A 47 -1.05 -1.95 -7.58
CA LEU A 47 0.20 -2.25 -6.89
C LEU A 47 1.25 -1.16 -7.17
N ILE A 48 1.29 -0.58 -8.37
CA ILE A 48 2.30 0.42 -8.76
C ILE A 48 1.82 1.85 -8.50
N ALA A 49 0.51 2.11 -8.63
CA ALA A 49 -0.08 3.46 -8.60
C ALA A 49 0.30 4.33 -7.38
N PRO A 50 0.38 3.80 -6.13
CA PRO A 50 0.72 4.62 -4.97
C PRO A 50 2.06 5.36 -5.12
N ASP A 51 3.05 4.73 -5.75
CA ASP A 51 4.39 5.30 -5.92
C ASP A 51 4.45 6.39 -7.01
N LEU A 52 3.45 6.47 -7.89
CA LEU A 52 3.36 7.56 -8.87
C LEU A 52 3.24 8.93 -8.18
N THR A 53 2.77 8.98 -6.92
CA THR A 53 2.77 10.21 -6.11
C THR A 53 4.17 10.76 -5.86
N MET A 54 5.22 9.91 -5.92
CA MET A 54 6.60 10.32 -5.73
C MET A 54 7.15 11.14 -6.90
N LEU A 55 6.49 11.11 -8.06
CA LEU A 55 6.84 11.92 -9.22
C LEU A 55 6.51 13.41 -8.99
N ILE A 56 5.63 13.73 -8.02
CA ILE A 56 5.23 15.09 -7.70
C ILE A 56 6.43 15.87 -7.14
N GLY A 57 6.96 16.80 -7.92
CA GLY A 57 8.10 17.61 -7.51
C GLY A 57 9.41 16.80 -7.35
N ALA A 58 9.56 15.71 -8.10
CA ALA A 58 10.73 14.82 -8.04
C ALA A 58 12.07 15.54 -8.25
N ARG A 59 12.10 16.64 -9.01
CA ARG A 59 13.31 17.47 -9.21
C ARG A 59 13.83 18.11 -7.92
N SER A 60 12.98 18.24 -6.90
CA SER A 60 13.34 18.79 -5.60
C SER A 60 13.54 17.71 -4.52
N ALA A 61 13.36 16.43 -4.89
CA ALA A 61 13.65 15.31 -4.00
C ALA A 61 15.17 15.05 -3.97
N GLY A 62 15.69 14.61 -2.82
CA GLY A 62 17.12 14.38 -2.64
C GLY A 62 17.43 13.76 -1.29
N ASN A 63 18.62 13.15 -1.16
CA ASN A 63 19.13 12.57 0.09
C ASN A 63 18.17 11.56 0.76
N GLY A 64 17.46 10.76 -0.05
CA GLY A 64 16.47 9.77 0.43
C GLY A 64 15.15 10.36 0.96
N LYS A 65 14.99 11.69 0.93
CA LYS A 65 13.77 12.40 1.29
C LYS A 65 12.84 12.53 0.09
N LEU A 66 11.55 12.44 0.37
CA LEU A 66 10.50 12.76 -0.59
C LEU A 66 10.40 14.30 -0.75
N SER A 67 10.00 14.78 -1.92
CA SER A 67 9.66 16.21 -2.07
C SER A 67 8.55 16.59 -1.09
N PRO A 68 8.66 17.70 -0.32
CA PRO A 68 7.59 18.14 0.59
C PRO A 68 6.23 18.30 -0.09
N LYS A 69 6.22 18.59 -1.39
CA LYS A 69 5.01 18.69 -2.22
C LYS A 69 4.31 17.35 -2.44
N ALA A 70 5.06 16.25 -2.50
CA ALA A 70 4.51 14.91 -2.68
C ALA A 70 3.99 14.28 -1.37
N VAL A 71 4.51 14.73 -0.22
CA VAL A 71 4.17 14.19 1.11
C VAL A 71 2.66 14.00 1.35
N PRO A 72 1.77 14.99 1.12
CA PRO A 72 0.35 14.78 1.38
C PRO A 72 -0.25 13.68 0.51
N TYR A 73 0.08 13.64 -0.79
CA TYR A 73 -0.40 12.63 -1.73
C TYR A 73 0.12 11.24 -1.36
N TYR A 74 1.43 11.12 -1.13
CA TYR A 74 2.07 9.89 -0.70
C TYR A 74 1.42 9.36 0.58
N ASN A 75 1.25 10.22 1.60
CA ASN A 75 0.68 9.80 2.87
C ASN A 75 -0.78 9.38 2.78
N VAL A 76 -1.57 9.99 1.88
CA VAL A 76 -2.95 9.55 1.64
C VAL A 76 -2.94 8.16 1.04
N VAL A 77 -2.22 7.95 -0.07
CA VAL A 77 -2.25 6.65 -0.78
C VAL A 77 -1.52 5.53 -0.03
N HIS A 78 -0.67 5.83 0.95
CA HIS A 78 0.00 4.82 1.78
C HIS A 78 -0.72 4.55 3.11
N ARG A 79 -1.95 5.04 3.30
CA ARG A 79 -2.78 4.68 4.47
C ARG A 79 -3.48 3.34 4.23
N PRO A 80 -3.20 2.29 5.03
CA PRO A 80 -3.76 0.95 4.79
C PRO A 80 -5.28 0.89 4.96
N TRP A 81 -5.86 1.78 5.78
CA TRP A 81 -7.31 1.78 6.00
C TRP A 81 -8.10 2.19 4.75
N ILE A 82 -7.50 2.92 3.80
CA ILE A 82 -8.18 3.36 2.58
C ILE A 82 -8.46 2.18 1.64
N PRO A 83 -7.45 1.41 1.16
CA PRO A 83 -7.74 0.23 0.35
C PRO A 83 -8.50 -0.85 1.14
N LEU A 84 -8.31 -0.94 2.47
CA LEU A 84 -9.15 -1.81 3.30
C LEU A 84 -10.63 -1.40 3.26
N ALA A 85 -10.93 -0.11 3.35
CA ALA A 85 -12.30 0.39 3.22
C ALA A 85 -12.89 0.09 1.84
N VAL A 86 -12.09 0.22 0.77
CA VAL A 86 -12.50 -0.17 -0.59
C VAL A 86 -12.89 -1.65 -0.64
N LEU A 87 -12.06 -2.54 -0.09
CA LEU A 87 -12.32 -3.98 -0.04
C LEU A 87 -13.59 -4.29 0.78
N VAL A 88 -13.74 -3.69 1.96
CA VAL A 88 -14.92 -3.91 2.81
C VAL A 88 -16.19 -3.43 2.11
N VAL A 89 -16.19 -2.21 1.58
CA VAL A 89 -17.35 -1.65 0.86
C VAL A 89 -17.69 -2.49 -0.37
N TYR A 90 -16.68 -3.00 -1.10
CA TYR A 90 -16.92 -3.93 -2.20
C TYR A 90 -17.61 -5.21 -1.72
N SER A 91 -17.08 -5.85 -0.68
CA SER A 91 -17.58 -7.14 -0.21
C SER A 91 -18.98 -7.06 0.42
N VAL A 92 -19.33 -5.96 1.09
CA VAL A 92 -20.63 -5.83 1.78
C VAL A 92 -21.64 -4.93 1.06
N GLY A 93 -21.18 -4.06 0.16
CA GLY A 93 -21.99 -3.03 -0.48
C GLY A 93 -22.75 -3.50 -1.72
N GLY A 94 -22.62 -4.77 -2.11
CA GLY A 94 -23.34 -5.31 -3.27
C GLY A 94 -22.88 -4.74 -4.60
N LEU A 95 -21.59 -4.35 -4.71
CA LEU A 95 -21.00 -3.86 -5.98
C LEU A 95 -20.92 -4.92 -7.10
N GLY A 96 -21.48 -6.12 -6.89
CA GLY A 96 -21.64 -7.17 -7.89
C GLY A 96 -20.33 -7.86 -8.27
N ASP A 97 -20.28 -8.39 -9.50
CA ASP A 97 -19.14 -9.11 -10.10
C ASP A 97 -18.06 -8.17 -10.66
N TRP A 98 -17.92 -6.96 -10.11
CA TRP A 98 -16.95 -5.97 -10.57
C TRP A 98 -15.53 -6.24 -10.05
N VAL A 99 -15.05 -7.44 -10.36
CA VAL A 99 -13.77 -8.00 -9.93
C VAL A 99 -12.58 -7.03 -10.09
N PRO A 100 -12.47 -6.23 -11.18
CA PRO A 100 -11.38 -5.25 -11.30
C PRO A 100 -11.26 -4.27 -10.12
N VAL A 101 -12.37 -3.89 -9.46
CA VAL A 101 -12.32 -3.01 -8.27
C VAL A 101 -11.79 -3.77 -7.05
N PHE A 102 -12.21 -5.02 -6.89
CA PHE A 102 -11.73 -5.87 -5.81
C PHE A 102 -10.23 -6.12 -5.92
N THR A 103 -9.75 -6.53 -7.10
CA THR A 103 -8.33 -6.79 -7.32
C THR A 103 -7.49 -5.53 -7.29
N ALA A 104 -8.04 -4.37 -7.68
CA ALA A 104 -7.41 -3.07 -7.45
C ALA A 104 -7.22 -2.78 -5.94
N GLY A 105 -8.26 -3.01 -5.14
CA GLY A 105 -8.18 -2.89 -3.67
C GLY A 105 -7.13 -3.83 -3.07
N LEU A 106 -7.06 -5.07 -3.54
CA LEU A 106 -6.06 -6.04 -3.11
C LEU A 106 -4.64 -5.59 -3.50
N GLY A 107 -4.42 -5.19 -4.75
CA GLY A 107 -3.12 -4.71 -5.24
C GLY A 107 -2.64 -3.49 -4.46
N TRP A 108 -3.54 -2.54 -4.20
CA TRP A 108 -3.22 -1.36 -3.40
C TRP A 108 -2.88 -1.71 -1.94
N LEU A 109 -3.68 -2.55 -1.27
CA LEU A 109 -3.37 -2.96 0.10
C LEU A 109 -2.07 -3.78 0.16
N ALA A 110 -1.80 -4.61 -0.85
CA ALA A 110 -0.57 -5.38 -0.97
C ALA A 110 0.66 -4.46 -1.09
N HIS A 111 0.59 -3.39 -1.88
CA HIS A 111 1.66 -2.37 -1.95
C HIS A 111 1.98 -1.81 -0.56
N VAL A 112 0.95 -1.36 0.16
CA VAL A 112 1.13 -0.80 1.51
C VAL A 112 1.70 -1.84 2.47
N ALA A 113 1.24 -3.10 2.40
CA ALA A 113 1.75 -4.17 3.27
C ALA A 113 3.21 -4.50 2.97
N LEU A 114 3.62 -4.56 1.69
CA LEU A 114 5.00 -4.77 1.27
C LEU A 114 5.90 -3.64 1.78
N ASP A 115 5.48 -2.40 1.61
CA ASP A 115 6.20 -1.24 2.12
C ASP A 115 6.48 -1.37 3.62
N ARG A 116 5.46 -1.70 4.41
CA ARG A 116 5.61 -1.86 5.86
C ARG A 116 6.46 -3.05 6.26
N ALA A 117 6.40 -4.15 5.50
CA ALA A 117 7.27 -5.30 5.70
C ALA A 117 8.76 -4.94 5.51
N PHE A 118 9.08 -4.12 4.51
CA PHE A 118 10.44 -3.63 4.26
C PHE A 118 10.86 -2.46 5.17
N GLY A 119 9.94 -1.93 5.97
CA GLY A 119 10.20 -0.82 6.89
C GLY A 119 10.03 0.56 6.25
N TYR A 120 9.32 0.65 5.13
CA TYR A 120 8.86 1.91 4.55
C TYR A 120 7.56 2.35 5.24
N GLY A 121 7.58 3.59 5.74
CA GLY A 121 6.50 4.21 6.47
C GLY A 121 5.97 5.46 5.78
N LEU A 122 5.04 6.14 6.45
CA LEU A 122 4.59 7.46 6.05
C LEU A 122 5.75 8.47 6.08
N ARG A 123 5.56 9.64 5.47
CA ARG A 123 6.55 10.71 5.43
C ARG A 123 6.20 11.84 6.39
N GLU A 124 7.22 12.45 6.97
CA GLU A 124 7.11 13.72 7.68
C GLU A 124 6.99 14.90 6.70
N ARG A 125 6.63 16.07 7.23
CA ARG A 125 6.44 17.29 6.41
C ARG A 125 7.68 17.68 5.59
N ASP A 126 8.87 17.36 6.09
CA ASP A 126 10.15 17.61 5.41
C ASP A 126 10.54 16.51 4.40
N GLY A 127 9.70 15.47 4.23
CA GLY A 127 9.94 14.35 3.33
C GLY A 127 10.76 13.20 3.92
N SER A 128 11.23 13.32 5.16
CA SER A 128 11.88 12.22 5.89
C SER A 128 10.88 11.10 6.19
N ARG A 129 11.37 9.88 6.46
CA ARG A 129 10.52 8.74 6.83
C ARG A 129 10.10 8.86 8.29
N ARG A 130 8.81 8.63 8.56
CA ARG A 130 8.29 8.42 9.91
C ARG A 130 8.60 6.97 10.28
N VAL A 131 9.61 6.79 11.13
CA VAL A 131 10.04 5.48 11.65
C VAL A 131 9.34 5.18 12.97
#